data_AF-G2R7L0-F1
#
_entry.id   AF-G2R7L0-F1
#
_cell.length_a   1.000
_cell.length_b   1.000
_cell.length_c   1.000
_cell.angle_alpha   90.00
_cell.angle_beta   90.00
_cell.angle_gamma   90.00
#
_symmetry.space_group_name_H-M   'P 1'
#
loop_
_entity.id
_entity.type
_entity.pdbx_description
1 polymer ?
#
loop_
_entity_poly.entity_id
_entity_poly.type
_entity_poly.pdbx_seq_one_letter_code
_entity_poly.pdbx_strand_id
1 'polypeptide(L)' 'IQAFIDNIVIYLDDAKDYIQYLDTIFSLFANKNIAFSLAKLYIGYLSVELLSFYVDSLSLTTTI' A
#
# COMPACT_ATOMS: atom_id res chain seq x y z
N ILE A 1 13.50 2.27 19.14
CA ILE A 1 13.52 1.03 18.33
C ILE A 1 12.78 1.35 17.03
N GLN A 2 13.41 1.14 15.88
CA GLN A 2 12.80 1.38 14.57
C GLN A 2 12.12 0.11 14.09
N ALA A 3 10.89 0.22 13.60
CA ALA A 3 10.15 -0.91 13.01
C ALA A 3 10.22 -0.83 11.48
N PHE A 4 10.17 -1.99 10.82
CA PHE A 4 10.14 -2.08 9.36
C PHE A 4 8.85 -2.74 8.89
N ILE A 5 8.21 -2.13 7.89
CA ILE A 5 7.09 -2.74 7.18
C ILE A 5 7.66 -3.72 6.16
N ASP A 6 7.24 -4.97 6.25
CA ASP A 6 7.54 -5.96 5.22
C ASP A 6 6.53 -5.88 4.07
N ASN A 7 5.23 -5.93 4.37
CA ASN A 7 4.15 -5.82 3.39
C ASN A 7 2.99 -4.96 3.91
N ILE A 8 2.46 -4.09 3.06
CA ILE A 8 1.21 -3.37 3.27
C ILE A 8 0.49 -3.26 1.94
N VAL A 9 -0.84 -3.42 1.95
CA VAL A 9 -1.70 -3.23 0.77
C VAL A 9 -2.72 -2.16 1.11
N ILE A 10 -2.82 -1.15 0.24
CA ILE A 10 -3.77 -0.04 0.36
C ILE A 10 -4.52 0.05 -0.96
N TYR A 11 -5.84 0.01 -0.91
CA TYR A 11 -6.71 0.18 -2.07
C TYR A 11 -7.79 1.22 -1.73
N LEU A 12 -8.10 2.07 -2.70
CA LEU A 12 -9.14 3.10 -2.63
C LEU A 12 -9.77 3.26 -4.01
N ASP A 13 -11.08 3.52 -4.03
CA ASP A 13 -11.84 3.60 -5.29
C ASP A 13 -11.60 4.91 -6.06
N ASP A 14 -11.17 5.96 -5.36
CA ASP A 14 -10.93 7.29 -5.92
C ASP A 14 -9.46 7.71 -5.82
N ALA A 15 -8.91 8.22 -6.93
CA ALA A 15 -7.51 8.59 -7.02
C ALA A 15 -7.13 9.80 -6.15
N LYS A 16 -8.05 10.76 -5.97
CA LYS A 16 -7.81 11.95 -5.14
C LYS A 16 -7.76 11.56 -3.67
N ASP A 17 -8.69 10.73 -3.24
CA ASP A 17 -8.70 10.19 -1.88
C ASP A 17 -7.45 9.33 -1.63
N TYR A 18 -7.02 8.55 -2.62
CA TYR A 18 -5.79 7.76 -2.56
C TYR A 18 -4.53 8.60 -2.31
N ILE A 19 -4.38 9.72 -3.02
CA ILE A 19 -3.24 10.63 -2.83
C ILE A 19 -3.25 11.25 -1.43
N GLN A 20 -4.41 11.70 -0.94
CA GLN A 20 -4.53 12.25 0.41
C GLN A 20 -4.23 11.21 1.50
N TYR A 21 -4.64 9.96 1.26
CA TYR A 21 -4.36 8.85 2.17
C TYR A 21 -2.87 8.49 2.21
N LEU A 22 -2.19 8.49 1.07
CA LEU A 22 -0.75 8.23 1.01
C LEU A 22 0.03 9.26 1.84
N ASP A 23 -0.31 10.54 1.72
CA ASP A 23 0.33 11.62 2.49
C ASP A 23 0.14 11.43 4.00
N THR A 24 -1.09 11.07 4.40
CA THR A 24 -1.44 10.77 5.79
C THR A 24 -0.67 9.56 6.33
N ILE A 25 -0.58 8.47 5.55
CA ILE A 25 0.09 7.24 5.95
C ILE A 25 1.61 7.42 6.03
N PHE A 26 2.23 8.09 5.06
CA PHE A 26 3.67 8.38 5.12
C PHE A 26 4.03 9.29 6.29
N SER A 27 3.19 10.28 6.58
CA SER A 27 3.33 11.12 7.78
C SER A 27 3.23 10.29 9.05
N LEU A 28 2.28 9.36 9.12
CA LEU A 28 2.13 8.45 10.26
C LEU A 28 3.37 7.55 10.43
N PHE A 29 3.91 6.98 9.35
CA PHE A 29 5.10 6.15 9.39
C PHE A 29 6.32 6.92 9.87
N ALA A 30 6.54 8.14 9.36
CA ALA A 30 7.59 9.02 9.83
C ALA A 30 7.45 9.31 11.34
N ASN A 31 6.25 9.68 11.79
CA ASN A 31 5.96 9.98 13.19
C ASN A 31 6.16 8.78 14.13
N LYS A 32 5.94 7.56 13.65
CA LYS A 32 6.12 6.31 14.41
C LYS A 32 7.51 5.71 14.27
N ASN A 33 8.43 6.36 13.53
CA ASN A 33 9.73 5.81 13.18
C ASN A 33 9.62 4.40 12.56
N ILE A 34 8.69 4.28 11.61
CA ILE A 34 8.48 3.08 10.79
C ILE A 34 9.12 3.33 9.43
N ALA A 35 10.01 2.44 9.03
CA ALA A 35 10.68 2.49 7.74
C ALA A 35 10.10 1.47 6.76
N PHE A 36 10.20 1.78 5.47
CA PHE A 36 9.84 0.88 4.36
C PHE A 36 10.83 1.08 3.20
N SER A 37 10.94 0.08 2.34
CA SER A 37 11.85 0.14 1.18
C SER A 37 11.18 0.80 -0.01
N LEU A 38 11.75 1.91 -0.51
CA LEU A 38 11.30 2.54 -1.74
C LEU A 38 11.41 1.60 -2.96
N ALA A 39 12.40 0.70 -2.96
CA ALA A 39 12.57 -0.28 -4.04
C ALA A 39 11.45 -1.33 -4.09
N LYS A 40 10.69 -1.50 -3.00
CA LYS A 40 9.52 -2.38 -2.92
C LYS A 40 8.19 -1.64 -3.06
N LEU A 41 8.21 -0.33 -3.30
CA LEU A 41 7.01 0.50 -3.34
C LEU A 41 6.30 0.38 -4.69
N TYR A 42 5.06 -0.11 -4.66
CA TYR A 42 4.16 -0.17 -5.82
C TYR A 42 2.96 0.76 -5.58
N ILE A 43 2.82 1.82 -6.40
CA ILE A 43 1.79 2.86 -6.24
C ILE A 43 1.09 3.10 -7.58
N GLY A 44 -0.23 3.31 -7.54
CA GLY A 44 -1.00 3.77 -8.70
C GLY A 44 -1.33 2.68 -9.73
N TYR A 45 -1.22 1.42 -9.32
CA TYR A 45 -1.64 0.29 -10.14
C TYR A 45 -3.12 -0.01 -9.90
N LEU A 46 -3.89 -0.11 -10.98
CA LEU A 46 -5.30 -0.51 -10.93
C LEU A 46 -5.48 -2.01 -10.67
N SER A 47 -4.38 -2.77 -10.78
CA SER A 47 -4.34 -4.20 -10.50
C SER A 47 -2.94 -4.63 -10.07
N VAL A 48 -2.85 -5.43 -9.01
CA VAL A 48 -1.58 -5.99 -8.50
C VAL A 48 -1.78 -7.40 -7.96
N GLU A 49 -0.83 -8.29 -8.23
CA GLU A 49 -0.73 -9.58 -7.55
C GLU A 49 0.25 -9.47 -6.38
N LEU A 50 -0.22 -9.69 -5.15
CA LEU A 50 0.59 -9.63 -3.95
C LEU A 50 0.18 -10.75 -2.97
N LEU A 51 1.15 -11.48 -2.42
CA LEU A 51 0.91 -12.54 -1.41
C LEU A 51 -0.10 -13.61 -1.85
N SER A 52 -0.09 -14.01 -3.14
CA SER A 52 -1.09 -14.92 -3.74
C SER A 52 -2.52 -14.37 -3.73
N PHE A 53 -2.67 -13.04 -3.66
CA PHE A 53 -3.91 -12.34 -3.91
C PHE A 53 -3.78 -11.47 -5.15
N TYR A 54 -4.81 -11.48 -5.98
CA TYR A 54 -5.04 -10.51 -7.02
C TYR A 54 -5.96 -9.42 -6.48
N VAL A 55 -5.48 -8.17 -6.48
CA VAL A 55 -6.23 -7.00 -6.07
C VAL A 55 -6.47 -6.17 -7.31
N ASP A 56 -7.74 -5.94 -7.68
CA ASP A 56 -8.12 -5.02 -8.74
C ASP A 56 -9.12 -3.97 -8.23
N SER A 57 -9.56 -3.07 -9.12
CA SER A 57 -10.51 -2.00 -8.79
C SER A 57 -11.91 -2.47 -8.39
N LEU A 58 -12.19 -3.78 -8.42
CA LEU A 58 -13.51 -4.35 -8.15
C LEU A 58 -13.48 -5.36 -7.00
N SER A 59 -12.35 -6.02 -6.72
CA SER A 59 -12.27 -7.09 -5.73
C SER A 59 -10.86 -7.48 -5.31
N LEU A 60 -10.78 -8.15 -4.16
CA LEU A 60 -9.61 -8.92 -3.72
C LEU A 60 -9.94 -10.40 -3.90
N THR A 61 -9.24 -11.08 -4.80
CA THR A 61 -9.40 -12.51 -5.09
C THR A 61 -8.11 -13.25 -4.78
N THR A 62 -8.20 -14.49 -4.28
CA THR A 62 -7.04 -15.38 -4.15
C THR A 62 -6.63 -15.90 -5.51
N THR A 63 -5.33 -15.84 -5.83
CA THR A 63 -4.77 -16.58 -6.96
C THR A 63 -4.68 -18.07 -6.60
N ILE A 64 -5.07 -18.96 -7.52
CA ILE A 64 -5.06 -20.43 -7.34
C ILE A 64 -3.62 -20.95 -7.30
#